data_AF-A0A060BS79-F1
#
_entry.id   AF-A0A060BS79-F1
#
_cell.length_a   1.000
_cell.length_b   1.000
_cell.length_c   1.000
_cell.angle_alpha   90.00
_cell.angle_beta   90.00
_cell.angle_gamma   90.00
#
_symmetry.space_group_name_H-M   'P 1'
#
loop_
_entity.id
_entity.type
_entity.pdbx_description
1 polymer ?
#
loop_
_entity_poly.entity_id
_entity_poly.type
_entity_poly.pdbx_seq_one_letter_code
_entity_poly.pdbx_strand_id
1 'polypeptide(L)' 'MKLTQEECSLVNAVERNKALAWVDRNIKVTLTEPQKVGIASFCPYNIGPGKCFPSTFYKRINAGDRKGA' A
#
# COMPACT_ATOMS: atom_id res chain seq x y z
N MET A 1 10.22 -18.15 -17.88
CA MET A 1 10.13 -16.88 -18.63
C MET A 1 11.04 -15.88 -17.96
N LYS A 2 11.83 -15.11 -18.71
CA LYS A 2 12.70 -14.04 -18.20
C LYS A 2 12.31 -12.76 -18.92
N LEU A 3 12.06 -11.69 -18.15
CA LEU A 3 11.62 -10.41 -18.67
C LEU A 3 12.81 -9.46 -18.88
N THR A 4 12.65 -8.48 -19.77
CA THR A 4 13.54 -7.33 -19.87
C THR A 4 13.31 -6.35 -18.73
N GLN A 5 14.18 -5.36 -18.58
CA GLN A 5 14.02 -4.33 -17.56
C GLN A 5 12.77 -3.46 -17.81
N GLU A 6 12.46 -3.20 -19.09
CA GLU A 6 11.29 -2.44 -19.52
C GLU A 6 9.99 -3.18 -19.18
N GLU A 7 9.95 -4.50 -19.43
CA GLU A 7 8.84 -5.36 -19.07
C GLU A 7 8.65 -5.42 -17.54
N CYS A 8 9.74 -5.59 -16.78
CA CYS A 8 9.71 -5.51 -15.31
C CYS A 8 9.17 -4.16 -14.82
N SER A 9 9.57 -3.07 -15.46
CA SER A 9 9.13 -1.72 -15.10
C SER A 9 7.64 -1.52 -15.36
N LEU A 10 7.13 -2.07 -16.47
CA LEU A 10 5.70 -2.09 -16.80
C LEU A 10 4.88 -2.84 -15.75
N VAL A 11 5.27 -4.08 -15.42
CA VAL A 11 4.58 -4.89 -14.42
C VAL A 11 4.63 -4.21 -13.04
N ASN A 12 5.80 -3.67 -12.66
CA ASN A 12 5.95 -2.94 -11.41
C ASN A 12 5.05 -1.70 -11.34
N ALA A 13 4.91 -0.94 -12.44
CA ALA A 13 4.00 0.20 -12.50
C ALA A 13 2.53 -0.21 -12.32
N VAL A 14 2.13 -1.35 -12.90
CA VAL A 14 0.78 -1.91 -12.73
C VAL A 14 0.53 -2.29 -11.27
N GLU A 15 1.43 -3.03 -10.64
CA GLU A 15 1.27 -3.45 -9.25
C GLU A 15 1.33 -2.26 -8.27
N ARG A 16 2.22 -1.29 -8.51
CA ARG A 16 2.24 -0.02 -7.77
C ARG A 16 0.90 0.71 -7.86
N ASN A 17 0.32 0.81 -9.05
CA ASN A 17 -0.96 1.51 -9.22
C ASN A 17 -2.11 0.77 -8.51
N LYS A 18 -2.12 -0.57 -8.52
CA LYS A 18 -3.05 -1.37 -7.72
C LYS A 18 -2.87 -1.14 -6.22
N ALA A 19 -1.63 -1.07 -5.74
CA ALA A 19 -1.31 -0.79 -4.36
C ALA A 19 -1.82 0.60 -3.92
N LEU A 20 -1.60 1.63 -4.73
CA LEU A 20 -2.12 2.99 -4.45
C LEU A 20 -3.65 3.01 -4.43
N ALA A 21 -4.31 2.38 -5.41
CA ALA A 21 -5.77 2.28 -5.44
C ALA A 21 -6.34 1.49 -4.25
N TRP A 22 -5.60 0.50 -3.75
CA TRP A 22 -5.97 -0.21 -2.54
C TRP A 22 -5.92 0.73 -1.32
N VAL A 23 -4.90 1.57 -1.19
CA VAL A 23 -4.82 2.55 -0.10
C VAL A 23 -6.01 3.51 -0.14
N ASP A 24 -6.34 4.06 -1.31
CA ASP A 24 -7.47 4.99 -1.48
C ASP A 24 -8.82 4.37 -1.07
N ARG A 25 -9.00 3.08 -1.31
CA ARG A 25 -10.25 2.38 -0.95
C ARG A 25 -10.32 2.03 0.52
N ASN A 26 -9.19 1.71 1.16
CA ASN A 26 -9.16 1.03 2.45
C ASN A 26 -8.70 1.92 3.62
N ILE A 27 -7.93 2.97 3.37
CA ILE A 27 -7.53 3.93 4.41
C ILE A 27 -8.51 5.10 4.43
N LYS A 28 -9.12 5.35 5.58
CA LYS A 28 -10.24 6.30 5.74
C LYS A 28 -9.83 7.69 6.22
N VAL A 29 -8.57 7.85 6.60
CA VAL A 29 -8.02 9.12 7.08
C VAL A 29 -7.35 9.88 5.93
N THR A 30 -7.35 11.20 5.99
CA THR A 30 -6.59 12.03 5.04
C THR A 30 -5.09 11.75 5.20
N LEU A 31 -4.45 11.43 4.09
CA LEU A 31 -3.02 11.16 4.00
C LEU A 31 -2.34 12.21 3.12
N THR A 32 -1.08 12.49 3.42
CA THR A 32 -0.18 13.13 2.45
C THR A 32 0.25 12.11 1.40
N GLU A 33 0.71 12.57 0.24
CA GLU A 33 1.23 11.68 -0.81
C GLU A 33 2.36 10.74 -0.31
N PRO A 34 3.36 11.20 0.47
CA PRO A 34 4.37 10.31 1.04
C PRO A 34 3.78 9.25 1.97
N GLN A 35 2.79 9.60 2.79
CA GLN A 35 2.13 8.62 3.67
C GLN A 35 1.39 7.58 2.84
N LYS A 36 0.65 7.99 1.81
CA LYS A 36 -0.06 7.10 0.89
C LYS A 36 0.89 6.10 0.23
N VAL A 37 2.01 6.58 -0.31
CA VAL A 37 3.02 5.72 -0.94
C VAL A 37 3.68 4.78 0.08
N GLY A 38 3.96 5.26 1.30
CA GLY A 38 4.49 4.43 2.39
C GLY A 38 3.57 3.27 2.75
N ILE A 39 2.27 3.55 2.89
CA ILE A 39 1.26 2.51 3.17
C ILE A 39 1.11 1.56 2.00
N ALA A 40 1.11 2.07 0.76
CA ALA A 40 1.03 1.23 -0.45
C ALA A 40 2.21 0.26 -0.56
N SER A 41 3.41 0.72 -0.22
CA SER A 41 4.61 -0.11 -0.19
C SER A 41 4.52 -1.21 0.89
N PHE A 42 4.07 -0.86 2.10
CA PHE A 42 4.00 -1.81 3.21
C PHE A 42 2.83 -2.80 3.07
N CYS A 43 1.60 -2.29 2.98
CA CYS A 43 0.39 -3.10 3.14
C CYS A 43 0.07 -3.98 1.92
N PRO A 44 -0.32 -3.43 0.76
CA PRO A 44 -0.67 -4.26 -0.38
C PRO A 44 0.55 -4.82 -1.11
N TYR A 45 1.69 -4.11 -1.15
CA TYR A 45 2.85 -4.55 -1.94
C TYR A 45 3.78 -5.51 -1.17
N ASN A 46 4.16 -5.20 0.07
CA ASN A 46 5.10 -6.03 0.84
C ASN A 46 4.43 -7.20 1.58
N ILE A 47 3.43 -6.94 2.44
CA ILE A 47 2.81 -8.00 3.26
C ILE A 47 1.53 -8.59 2.64
N GLY A 48 0.94 -7.88 1.68
CA GLY A 48 -0.33 -8.21 1.05
C GLY A 48 -1.57 -7.81 1.88
N PRO A 49 -2.72 -7.54 1.24
CA PRO A 49 -3.95 -7.11 1.93
C PRO A 49 -4.41 -8.09 3.02
N GLY A 50 -4.28 -9.39 2.80
CA GLY A 50 -4.69 -10.43 3.76
C GLY A 50 -3.95 -10.33 5.10
N LYS A 51 -2.68 -9.91 5.11
CA LYS A 51 -1.92 -9.66 6.34
C LYS A 51 -2.12 -8.24 6.87
N CYS A 52 -2.36 -7.26 5.99
CA CYS A 52 -2.59 -5.89 6.41
C CYS A 52 -3.92 -5.71 7.15
N PHE A 53 -5.05 -6.25 6.66
CA PHE A 53 -6.36 -6.06 7.29
C PHE A 53 -6.44 -6.39 8.79
N PRO A 54 -5.90 -7.52 9.28
CA PRO A 54 -5.93 -7.83 10.72
C PRO A 54 -4.86 -7.07 11.54
N SER A 55 -3.90 -6.41 10.89
CA SER A 55 -2.74 -5.80 11.55
C SER A 55 -3.11 -4.66 12.51
N THR A 56 -2.30 -4.48 13.54
CA THR A 56 -2.41 -3.32 14.45
C THR A 56 -2.24 -2.00 13.70
N PHE A 57 -1.31 -1.96 12.75
CA PHE A 57 -1.10 -0.82 11.85
C PHE A 57 -2.42 -0.37 11.19
N TYR A 58 -3.08 -1.28 10.47
CA TYR A 58 -4.30 -0.97 9.71
C TYR A 58 -5.45 -0.46 10.61
N LYS A 59 -5.58 -1.03 11.81
CA LYS A 59 -6.59 -0.59 12.79
C LYS A 59 -6.27 0.81 13.32
N ARG A 60 -5.03 1.06 13.71
CA ARG A 60 -4.61 2.35 14.30
C ARG A 60 -4.63 3.49 13.28
N ILE A 61 -4.13 3.27 12.07
CA ILE A 61 -4.12 4.32 11.05
C ILE A 61 -5.54 4.75 10.67
N ASN A 62 -6.48 3.80 10.54
CA ASN A 62 -7.89 4.09 10.27
C ASN A 62 -8.63 4.72 11.44
N ALA A 63 -8.15 4.53 12.68
CA ALA A 63 -8.63 5.24 13.85
C ALA A 63 -8.03 6.65 14.01
N GLY A 64 -7.15 7.07 13.08
CA GLY A 64 -6.47 8.37 13.14
C GLY A 64 -5.20 8.41 14.00
N ASP A 65 -4.81 7.29 14.61
CA ASP A 65 -3.57 7.18 15.39
C ASP A 65 -2.36 7.04 14.45
N ARG A 66 -1.90 8.17 13.93
CA ARG A 66 -0.76 8.23 13.00
C ARG A 66 0.59 7.94 13.66
N LYS A 67 0.73 8.08 14.98
CA LYS A 67 2.00 7.85 15.69
C LYS A 67 2.14 6.41 16.18
N GLY A 68 1.02 5.79 16.54
CA GLY A 68 0.98 4.41 17.00
C GLY A 68 0.78 3.39 15.88
N ALA A 69 0.34 3.81 14.70
CA ALA A 69 0.36 2.98 13.48
C ALA A 69 1.78 2.88 12.94
#